data_AF-A0A382SN73-F1
#
_entry.id   AF-A0A382SN73-F1
#
_cell.length_a   1.000
_cell.length_b   1.000
_cell.length_c   1.000
_cell.angle_alpha   90.00
_cell.angle_beta   90.00
_cell.angle_gamma   90.00
#
_symmetry.space_group_name_H-M   'P 1'
#
loop_
_entity.id
_entity.type
_entity.pdbx_description
1 polymer ?
#
loop_
_entity_poly.entity_id
_entity_poly.type
_entity_poly.pdbx_seq_one_letter_code
_entity_poly.pdbx_strand_id
1 'polypeptide(L)'
;MKMKDYLIDLLSSIKLYLSQDESFYLVESLLIIFVALVVDLFQKKILSTLKGKSENTKTIWDDVFLGALPKPLSIIIWVSSITYVAETIEEATKKMIFYEAFAPARKVGIILGLVLFFVKLINETENKFSLESEVSDQTTIHAIAKLGHLVVSVAGGLMILQAFGFSVTGLLAFGGVGGIAIGLAAQDLLANFFGGLFIYTDRPFKVGDWIRSSD
;
A
#
# COMPACT_ATOMS: atom_id res chain seq x y z
N MET A 1 -8.40 -22.12 -34.41
CA MET A 1 -8.08 -20.76 -34.88
C MET A 1 -9.36 -19.99 -35.25
N LYS A 2 -10.12 -20.41 -36.27
CA LYS A 2 -11.34 -19.73 -36.75
C LYS A 2 -12.43 -19.36 -35.72
N MET A 3 -12.63 -20.15 -34.67
CA MET A 3 -13.71 -19.91 -33.69
C MET A 3 -13.40 -18.75 -32.72
N LYS A 4 -12.11 -18.56 -32.38
CA LYS A 4 -11.67 -17.45 -31.53
C LYS A 4 -11.78 -16.13 -32.29
N ASP A 5 -11.42 -16.16 -33.58
CA ASP A 5 -11.50 -15.00 -34.47
C ASP A 5 -12.97 -14.61 -34.69
N TYR A 6 -13.88 -15.57 -34.90
CA TYR A 6 -15.32 -15.32 -35.03
C TYR A 6 -15.95 -14.74 -33.75
N LEU A 7 -15.51 -15.21 -32.58
CA LEU A 7 -15.94 -14.67 -31.29
C LEU A 7 -15.47 -13.23 -31.09
N ILE A 8 -14.23 -12.92 -31.47
CA ILE A 8 -13.68 -11.56 -31.40
C ILE A 8 -14.43 -10.63 -32.37
N ASP A 9 -14.71 -11.10 -33.58
CA ASP A 9 -15.41 -10.33 -34.60
C ASP A 9 -16.88 -10.09 -34.20
N LEU A 10 -17.56 -11.09 -33.65
CA LEU A 10 -18.91 -10.97 -33.09
C LEU A 10 -18.95 -10.00 -31.91
N LEU A 11 -18.00 -10.10 -30.97
CA LEU A 11 -17.89 -9.18 -29.83
C LEU A 11 -17.61 -7.75 -30.30
N SER A 12 -16.78 -7.57 -31.32
CA SER A 12 -16.50 -6.25 -31.89
C SER A 12 -17.70 -5.66 -32.61
N SER A 13 -18.47 -6.48 -33.33
CA SER A 13 -19.69 -6.09 -34.04
C SER A 13 -20.82 -5.73 -33.08
N ILE A 14 -20.98 -6.52 -32.01
CA ILE A 14 -21.91 -6.22 -30.91
C ILE A 14 -21.49 -4.92 -30.21
N LYS A 15 -20.19 -4.73 -29.95
CA LYS A 15 -19.67 -3.50 -29.33
C LYS A 15 -19.92 -2.27 -30.23
N LEU A 16 -19.75 -2.40 -31.54
CA LEU A 16 -19.99 -1.34 -32.53
C LEU A 16 -21.48 -0.97 -32.66
N TYR A 17 -22.35 -1.98 -32.62
CA TYR A 17 -23.81 -1.79 -32.70
C TYR A 17 -24.38 -1.22 -31.39
N LEU A 18 -23.83 -1.65 -30.24
CA LEU A 18 -24.21 -1.13 -28.94
C LEU A 18 -23.64 0.26 -28.66
N SER A 19 -22.47 0.63 -29.21
CA SER A 19 -21.88 1.97 -29.01
C SER A 19 -22.62 3.11 -29.72
N GLN A 20 -23.59 2.80 -30.59
CA GLN A 20 -24.41 3.81 -31.28
C GLN A 20 -25.57 4.35 -30.44
N ASP A 21 -25.92 3.69 -29.33
CA ASP A 21 -27.03 4.09 -28.48
C ASP A 21 -26.54 4.99 -27.32
N GLU A 22 -27.19 6.14 -27.12
CA GLU A 22 -26.90 7.06 -26.01
C GLU A 22 -27.04 6.38 -24.63
N SER A 23 -27.64 5.20 -24.53
CA SER A 23 -27.73 4.43 -23.28
C SER A 23 -26.48 3.59 -22.95
N PHE A 24 -25.53 3.41 -23.88
CA PHE A 24 -24.41 2.47 -23.71
C PHE A 24 -23.47 2.83 -22.56
N TYR A 25 -23.11 4.10 -22.43
CA TYR A 25 -22.20 4.55 -21.36
C TYR A 25 -22.82 4.36 -19.97
N LEU A 26 -24.16 4.39 -19.86
CA LEU A 26 -24.87 4.10 -18.61
C LEU A 26 -24.76 2.62 -18.25
N VAL A 27 -24.94 1.73 -19.23
CA VAL A 27 -24.81 0.28 -19.03
C VAL A 27 -23.36 -0.09 -18.68
N GLU A 28 -22.38 0.48 -19.37
CA GLU A 28 -20.96 0.28 -19.07
C GLU A 28 -20.62 0.75 -17.65
N SER A 29 -21.06 1.96 -17.29
CA SER A 29 -20.86 2.52 -15.94
C SER A 29 -21.48 1.64 -14.84
N LEU A 30 -22.71 1.15 -15.05
CA LEU A 30 -23.38 0.25 -14.12
C LEU A 30 -22.63 -1.08 -13.98
N LEU A 31 -22.11 -1.64 -15.08
CA LEU A 31 -21.32 -2.85 -15.06
C LEU A 31 -20.03 -2.66 -14.27
N ILE A 32 -19.32 -1.54 -14.45
CA ILE A 32 -18.09 -1.24 -13.70
C ILE A 32 -18.37 -1.16 -12.20
N ILE A 33 -19.43 -0.45 -11.80
CA ILE A 33 -19.84 -0.35 -10.39
C ILE A 33 -20.23 -1.72 -9.84
N PHE A 34 -20.96 -2.53 -10.61
CA PHE A 34 -21.33 -3.88 -10.22
C PHE A 34 -20.10 -4.77 -10.01
N VAL A 35 -19.14 -4.74 -10.94
CA VAL A 35 -17.88 -5.47 -10.81
C VAL A 35 -17.09 -4.97 -9.60
N ALA A 36 -16.99 -3.66 -9.39
CA ALA A 36 -16.32 -3.07 -8.24
C ALA A 36 -16.91 -3.57 -6.92
N LEU A 37 -18.24 -3.59 -6.83
CA LEU A 37 -18.96 -4.12 -5.68
C LEU A 37 -18.69 -5.61 -5.48
N VAL A 38 -18.76 -6.42 -6.54
CA VAL A 38 -18.47 -7.86 -6.46
C VAL A 38 -17.03 -8.10 -5.99
N VAL A 39 -16.06 -7.37 -6.54
CA VAL A 39 -14.64 -7.46 -6.14
C VAL A 39 -14.46 -7.03 -4.69
N ASP A 40 -15.11 -5.95 -4.25
CA ASP A 40 -15.05 -5.46 -2.86
C ASP A 40 -15.67 -6.46 -1.86
N LEU A 41 -16.81 -7.05 -2.20
CA LEU A 41 -17.42 -8.10 -1.37
C LEU A 41 -16.54 -9.36 -1.34
N PHE A 42 -15.99 -9.74 -2.50
CA PHE A 42 -15.15 -10.91 -2.62
C PHE A 42 -13.84 -10.77 -1.82
N GLN A 43 -13.15 -9.63 -1.94
CA GLN A 43 -11.94 -9.37 -1.17
C GLN A 43 -12.23 -9.31 0.34
N LYS A 44 -13.32 -8.66 0.77
CA LYS A 44 -13.73 -8.65 2.19
C LYS A 44 -14.01 -10.05 2.70
N LYS A 45 -14.74 -10.86 1.93
CA LYS A 45 -15.06 -12.25 2.30
C LYS A 45 -13.81 -13.12 2.38
N ILE A 46 -12.90 -13.01 1.42
CA ILE A 46 -11.63 -13.76 1.45
C ILE A 46 -10.82 -13.35 2.67
N LEU A 47 -10.56 -12.06 2.85
CA LEU A 47 -9.71 -11.57 3.92
C LEU A 47 -10.33 -11.83 5.30
N SER A 48 -11.65 -11.73 5.46
CA SER A 48 -12.32 -12.09 6.72
C SER A 48 -12.28 -13.60 7.00
N THR A 49 -12.41 -14.43 5.96
CA THR A 49 -12.27 -15.88 6.08
C THR A 49 -10.85 -16.28 6.44
N LEU A 50 -9.85 -15.64 5.81
CA LEU A 50 -8.44 -15.84 6.15
C LEU A 50 -8.15 -15.39 7.57
N LYS A 51 -8.71 -14.24 8.00
CA LYS A 51 -8.55 -13.76 9.38
C LYS A 51 -9.11 -14.76 10.40
N GLY A 52 -10.34 -15.24 10.19
CA GLY A 52 -10.94 -16.24 11.09
C GLY A 52 -10.21 -17.60 11.10
N LYS A 53 -9.48 -17.94 10.04
CA LYS A 53 -8.58 -19.12 10.01
C LYS A 53 -7.23 -18.83 10.67
N SER A 54 -6.75 -17.59 10.56
CA SER A 54 -5.47 -17.11 11.09
C SER A 54 -5.46 -17.03 12.62
N GLU A 55 -6.63 -16.87 13.25
CA GLU A 55 -6.77 -16.93 14.72
C GLU A 55 -6.29 -18.26 15.34
N ASN A 56 -6.16 -19.32 14.54
CA ASN A 56 -5.62 -20.62 14.97
C ASN A 56 -4.14 -20.84 14.60
N THR A 57 -3.50 -19.87 13.93
CA THR A 57 -2.06 -19.92 13.59
C THR A 57 -1.24 -19.08 14.56
N LYS A 58 0.02 -19.50 14.82
CA LYS A 58 0.95 -18.79 15.71
C LYS A 58 1.60 -17.55 15.05
N THR A 59 1.26 -17.22 13.81
CA THR A 59 1.97 -16.20 13.03
C THR A 59 1.41 -14.80 13.31
N ILE A 60 2.18 -13.96 14.00
CA ILE A 60 1.77 -12.59 14.34
C ILE A 60 1.44 -11.75 13.10
N TRP A 61 2.26 -11.89 12.05
CA TRP A 61 2.20 -11.10 10.82
C TRP A 61 0.94 -11.32 9.99
N ASP A 62 0.36 -12.52 10.01
CA ASP A 62 -0.84 -12.82 9.24
C ASP A 62 -2.04 -12.03 9.78
N ASP A 63 -2.22 -12.00 11.10
CA ASP A 63 -3.31 -11.23 11.73
C ASP A 63 -3.17 -9.72 11.51
N VAL A 64 -1.94 -9.20 11.62
CA VAL A 64 -1.63 -7.78 11.40
C VAL A 64 -1.98 -7.39 9.96
N PHE A 65 -1.50 -8.16 8.99
CA PHE A 65 -1.72 -7.86 7.57
C PHE A 65 -3.20 -8.01 7.19
N LEU A 66 -3.86 -9.08 7.64
CA LEU A 66 -5.28 -9.34 7.39
C LEU A 66 -6.21 -8.33 8.10
N GLY A 67 -5.79 -7.74 9.23
CA GLY A 67 -6.49 -6.63 9.89
C GLY A 67 -6.29 -5.28 9.20
N ALA A 68 -5.12 -5.06 8.62
CA ALA A 68 -4.78 -3.80 7.96
C ALA A 68 -5.36 -3.68 6.54
N LEU A 69 -5.30 -4.74 5.73
CA LEU A 69 -5.56 -4.72 4.29
C LEU A 69 -7.00 -4.41 3.81
N PRO A 70 -8.09 -4.89 4.45
CA PRO A 70 -9.42 -4.84 3.85
C PRO A 70 -9.96 -3.44 3.56
N LYS A 71 -9.80 -2.50 4.50
CA LYS A 71 -10.33 -1.12 4.34
C LYS A 71 -9.58 -0.33 3.25
N PRO A 72 -8.23 -0.28 3.26
CA PRO A 72 -7.44 0.33 2.18
C PRO A 72 -7.76 -0.23 0.80
N LEU A 73 -7.87 -1.56 0.69
CA LEU A 73 -8.17 -2.20 -0.59
C LEU A 73 -9.54 -1.79 -1.11
N SER A 74 -10.54 -1.71 -0.23
CA SER A 74 -11.88 -1.20 -0.57
C SER A 74 -11.80 0.23 -1.14
N ILE A 75 -11.02 1.11 -0.49
CA ILE A 75 -10.86 2.51 -0.93
C ILE A 75 -10.23 2.55 -2.33
N ILE A 76 -9.17 1.78 -2.57
CA ILE A 76 -8.49 1.74 -3.87
C ILE A 76 -9.46 1.26 -4.97
N ILE A 77 -10.24 0.21 -4.69
CA ILE A 77 -11.24 -0.31 -5.63
C ILE A 77 -12.25 0.79 -5.97
N TRP A 78 -12.89 1.38 -4.96
CA TRP A 78 -13.94 2.37 -5.17
C TRP A 78 -13.44 3.65 -5.83
N VAL A 79 -12.28 4.19 -5.42
CA VAL A 79 -11.66 5.35 -6.08
C VAL A 79 -11.38 5.04 -7.54
N SER A 80 -10.79 3.88 -7.85
CA SER A 80 -10.45 3.52 -9.23
C SER A 80 -11.70 3.36 -10.08
N SER A 81 -12.74 2.72 -9.56
CA SER A 81 -14.00 2.51 -10.27
C SER A 81 -14.77 3.80 -10.49
N ILE A 82 -14.88 4.67 -9.47
CA ILE A 82 -15.59 5.95 -9.60
C ILE A 82 -14.89 6.86 -10.61
N THR A 83 -13.56 6.96 -10.56
CA THR A 83 -12.81 7.78 -11.51
C THR A 83 -12.91 7.25 -12.94
N TYR A 84 -12.88 5.93 -13.13
CA TYR A 84 -13.08 5.33 -14.45
C TYR A 84 -14.50 5.54 -14.99
N VAL A 85 -15.53 5.42 -14.15
CA VAL A 85 -16.92 5.73 -14.53
C VAL A 85 -17.06 7.21 -14.91
N ALA A 86 -16.43 8.10 -14.16
CA ALA A 86 -16.44 9.53 -14.47
C ALA A 86 -15.79 9.82 -15.84
N GLU A 87 -14.64 9.20 -16.13
CA GLU A 87 -13.97 9.29 -17.45
C GLU A 87 -14.89 8.77 -18.57
N THR A 88 -15.56 7.63 -18.37
CA THR A 88 -16.48 7.03 -19.35
C THR A 88 -17.67 7.93 -19.67
N ILE A 89 -18.30 8.51 -18.63
CA ILE A 89 -19.45 9.42 -18.79
C ILE A 89 -19.01 10.72 -19.46
N GLU A 90 -17.83 11.24 -19.11
CA GLU A 90 -17.29 12.46 -19.71
C GLU A 90 -16.99 12.26 -21.20
N GLU A 91 -16.33 11.16 -21.57
CA GLU A 91 -16.03 10.80 -22.96
C GLU A 91 -17.31 10.69 -23.82
N ALA A 92 -18.37 10.09 -23.26
CA ALA A 92 -19.66 9.95 -23.91
C ALA A 92 -20.42 11.28 -24.04
N THR A 93 -20.39 12.12 -23.01
CA THR A 93 -21.17 13.39 -22.97
C THR A 93 -20.44 14.55 -23.67
N LYS A 94 -19.12 14.41 -23.93
CA LYS A 94 -18.23 15.47 -24.44
C LYS A 94 -18.29 16.78 -23.64
N LYS A 95 -18.73 16.72 -22.38
CA LYS A 95 -18.83 17.88 -21.48
C LYS A 95 -17.49 18.04 -20.76
N MET A 96 -16.73 19.02 -21.22
CA MET A 96 -15.31 19.22 -20.95
C MET A 96 -15.03 19.90 -19.60
N ILE A 97 -15.68 19.45 -18.51
CA ILE A 97 -15.60 20.21 -17.26
C ILE A 97 -14.33 19.85 -16.47
N PHE A 98 -13.81 18.60 -16.50
CA PHE A 98 -12.68 18.22 -15.62
C PHE A 98 -11.75 17.04 -16.07
N TYR A 99 -11.65 16.67 -17.35
CA TYR A 99 -10.83 15.51 -17.79
C TYR A 99 -9.38 15.48 -17.26
N GLU A 100 -8.74 16.65 -17.13
CA GLU A 100 -7.35 16.75 -16.65
C GLU A 100 -7.20 16.45 -15.15
N ALA A 101 -8.30 16.54 -14.38
CA ALA A 101 -8.29 16.34 -12.93
C ALA A 101 -8.53 14.88 -12.51
N PHE A 102 -9.18 14.06 -13.34
CA PHE A 102 -9.52 12.67 -12.98
C PHE A 102 -8.29 11.77 -12.86
N ALA A 103 -7.33 11.88 -13.77
CA ALA A 103 -6.10 11.09 -13.69
C ALA A 103 -5.24 11.43 -12.44
N PRO A 104 -4.98 12.71 -12.10
CA PRO A 104 -4.38 13.08 -10.81
C PRO A 104 -5.21 12.63 -9.60
N ALA A 105 -6.53 12.80 -9.61
CA ALA A 105 -7.40 12.40 -8.51
C ALA A 105 -7.35 10.89 -8.23
N ARG A 106 -7.35 10.05 -9.28
CA ARG A 106 -7.17 8.60 -9.16
C ARG A 106 -5.82 8.26 -8.53
N LYS A 107 -4.74 8.88 -9.00
CA LYS A 107 -3.39 8.67 -8.43
C LYS A 107 -3.37 9.04 -6.95
N VAL A 108 -3.90 10.20 -6.58
CA VAL A 108 -3.97 10.66 -5.19
C VAL A 108 -4.78 9.69 -4.33
N GLY A 109 -5.95 9.24 -4.79
CA GLY A 109 -6.76 8.31 -4.01
C GLY A 109 -6.11 6.93 -3.84
N ILE A 110 -5.36 6.44 -4.84
CA ILE A 110 -4.55 5.23 -4.71
C ILE A 110 -3.44 5.42 -3.67
N ILE A 111 -2.72 6.56 -3.73
CA ILE A 111 -1.66 6.88 -2.76
C ILE A 111 -2.24 6.96 -1.34
N LEU A 112 -3.39 7.62 -1.15
CA LEU A 112 -4.07 7.67 0.14
C LEU A 112 -4.46 6.28 0.64
N GLY A 113 -4.95 5.41 -0.25
CA GLY A 113 -5.21 4.00 0.06
C GLY A 113 -3.95 3.29 0.57
N LEU A 114 -2.82 3.45 -0.11
CA LEU A 114 -1.53 2.87 0.30
C LEU A 114 -1.04 3.43 1.64
N VAL A 115 -1.12 4.74 1.84
CA VAL A 115 -0.74 5.39 3.11
C VAL A 115 -1.59 4.84 4.25
N LEU A 116 -2.92 4.77 4.08
CA LEU A 116 -3.82 4.20 5.08
C LEU A 116 -3.52 2.72 5.37
N PHE A 117 -3.09 1.96 4.36
CA PHE A 117 -2.65 0.58 4.54
C PHE A 117 -1.44 0.50 5.48
N PHE A 118 -0.38 1.25 5.19
CA PHE A 118 0.83 1.23 6.02
C PHE A 118 0.59 1.80 7.42
N VAL A 119 -0.20 2.87 7.56
CA VAL A 119 -0.60 3.42 8.87
C VAL A 119 -1.35 2.37 9.69
N LYS A 120 -2.30 1.64 9.07
CA LYS A 120 -2.98 0.54 9.74
C LYS A 120 -2.01 -0.59 10.08
N LEU A 121 -1.11 -0.97 9.18
CA LEU A 121 -0.12 -2.01 9.44
C LEU A 121 0.72 -1.68 10.68
N ILE A 122 1.19 -0.43 10.78
CA ILE A 122 1.95 0.06 11.94
C ILE A 122 1.10 -0.02 13.21
N ASN A 123 -0.13 0.49 13.18
CA ASN A 123 -1.01 0.49 14.36
C ASN A 123 -1.39 -0.93 14.83
N GLU A 124 -1.69 -1.84 13.91
CA GLU A 124 -2.02 -3.24 14.24
C GLU A 124 -0.78 -3.97 14.80
N THR A 125 0.41 -3.67 14.28
CA THR A 125 1.68 -4.17 14.82
C THR A 125 1.92 -3.63 16.23
N GLU A 126 1.86 -2.30 16.42
CA GLU A 126 2.05 -1.64 17.70
C GLU A 126 1.10 -2.19 18.76
N ASN A 127 -0.18 -2.33 18.43
CA ASN A 127 -1.19 -2.87 19.34
C ASN A 127 -0.88 -4.33 19.72
N LYS A 128 -0.53 -5.18 18.74
CA LYS A 128 -0.28 -6.60 19.01
C LYS A 128 0.97 -6.81 19.87
N PHE A 129 2.06 -6.12 19.57
CA PHE A 129 3.28 -6.21 20.36
C PHE A 129 3.13 -5.57 21.76
N SER A 130 2.43 -4.44 21.88
CA SER A 130 2.24 -3.77 23.19
C SER A 130 1.41 -4.59 24.18
N LEU A 131 0.52 -5.45 23.69
CA LEU A 131 -0.30 -6.35 24.51
C LEU A 131 0.48 -7.57 25.01
N GLU A 132 1.54 -7.98 24.30
CA GLU A 132 2.36 -9.15 24.64
C GLU A 132 3.65 -8.78 25.41
N SER A 133 4.03 -7.51 25.44
CA SER A 133 5.31 -7.03 25.98
C SER A 133 5.23 -6.46 27.41
N GLU A 134 6.33 -6.55 28.16
CA GLU A 134 6.49 -5.85 29.45
C GLU A 134 6.45 -4.31 29.28
N VAL A 135 6.14 -3.58 30.35
CA VAL A 135 5.94 -2.12 30.33
C VAL A 135 7.19 -1.36 29.83
N SER A 136 8.41 -1.86 30.09
CA SER A 136 9.64 -1.24 29.58
C SER A 136 9.70 -1.24 28.06
N ASP A 137 9.19 -2.30 27.43
CA ASP A 137 9.30 -2.54 25.99
C ASP A 137 8.26 -1.73 25.21
N GLN A 138 7.16 -1.32 25.85
CA GLN A 138 6.11 -0.48 25.25
C GLN A 138 6.66 0.88 24.79
N THR A 139 7.62 1.45 25.53
CA THR A 139 8.24 2.73 25.13
C THR A 139 9.02 2.61 23.82
N THR A 140 9.75 1.50 23.66
CA THR A 140 10.50 1.17 22.44
C THR A 140 9.54 0.90 21.28
N ILE A 141 8.50 0.11 21.50
CA ILE A 141 7.47 -0.19 20.48
C ILE A 141 6.82 1.10 19.98
N HIS A 142 6.42 1.99 20.89
CA HIS A 142 5.82 3.27 20.54
C HIS A 142 6.79 4.19 19.79
N ALA A 143 8.07 4.22 20.18
CA ALA A 143 9.10 4.98 19.48
C ALA A 143 9.29 4.48 18.03
N ILE A 144 9.34 3.17 17.83
CA ILE A 144 9.45 2.55 16.49
C ILE A 144 8.19 2.83 15.66
N ALA A 145 7.01 2.72 16.25
CA ALA A 145 5.74 3.02 15.56
C ALA A 145 5.68 4.49 15.10
N LYS A 146 6.10 5.43 15.97
CA LYS A 146 6.21 6.86 15.61
C LYS A 146 7.18 7.11 14.45
N LEU A 147 8.33 6.44 14.45
CA LEU A 147 9.28 6.52 13.34
C LEU A 147 8.65 5.97 12.04
N GLY A 148 7.94 4.85 12.11
CA GLY A 148 7.17 4.31 10.99
C GLY A 148 6.14 5.30 10.45
N HIS A 149 5.34 5.92 11.32
CA HIS A 149 4.35 6.93 10.93
C HIS A 149 4.98 8.14 10.27
N LEU A 150 6.14 8.60 10.77
CA LEU A 150 6.90 9.68 10.15
C LEU A 150 7.34 9.31 8.72
N VAL A 151 7.94 8.13 8.54
CA VAL A 151 8.40 7.65 7.23
C VAL A 151 7.24 7.55 6.25
N VAL A 152 6.14 6.90 6.64
CA VAL A 152 4.95 6.72 5.79
C VAL A 152 4.32 8.06 5.44
N SER A 153 4.24 9.00 6.39
CA SER A 153 3.65 10.32 6.16
C SER A 153 4.50 11.16 5.20
N VAL A 154 5.83 11.16 5.37
CA VAL A 154 6.76 11.86 4.47
C VAL A 154 6.70 11.25 3.06
N ALA A 155 6.77 9.92 2.94
CA ALA A 155 6.68 9.24 1.66
C ALA A 155 5.33 9.51 0.96
N GLY A 156 4.22 9.37 1.68
CA GLY A 156 2.89 9.66 1.16
C GLY A 156 2.73 11.12 0.71
N GLY A 157 3.22 12.07 1.51
CA GLY A 157 3.22 13.50 1.16
C GLY A 157 4.01 13.79 -0.11
N LEU A 158 5.20 13.21 -0.26
CA LEU A 158 6.00 13.34 -1.49
C LEU A 158 5.28 12.74 -2.71
N MET A 159 4.69 11.55 -2.57
CA MET A 159 3.94 10.93 -3.67
C MET A 159 2.73 11.78 -4.09
N ILE A 160 2.02 12.40 -3.14
CA ILE A 160 0.90 13.31 -3.43
C ILE A 160 1.39 14.56 -4.15
N LEU A 161 2.48 15.18 -3.70
CA LEU A 161 3.08 16.34 -4.39
C LEU A 161 3.46 15.98 -5.83
N GLN A 162 4.06 14.81 -6.05
CA GLN A 162 4.37 14.33 -7.38
C GLN A 162 3.12 14.10 -8.24
N ALA A 163 2.02 13.64 -7.65
CA ALA A 163 0.75 13.44 -8.35
C ALA A 163 0.12 14.76 -8.83
N PHE A 164 0.37 15.87 -8.14
CA PHE A 164 0.00 17.23 -8.56
C PHE A 164 0.97 17.87 -9.56
N GLY A 165 2.01 17.15 -9.98
CA GLY A 165 3.00 17.64 -10.94
C GLY A 165 4.15 18.44 -10.34
N PHE A 166 4.26 18.52 -9.01
CA PHE A 166 5.44 19.10 -8.37
C PHE A 166 6.66 18.18 -8.55
N SER A 167 7.80 18.77 -8.92
CA SER A 167 9.07 18.04 -8.96
C SER A 167 9.56 17.76 -7.55
N VAL A 168 9.43 16.51 -7.11
CA VAL A 168 9.95 16.06 -5.80
C VAL A 168 11.47 15.83 -5.82
N THR A 169 12.13 15.92 -6.97
CA THR A 169 13.57 15.70 -7.11
C THR A 169 14.39 16.62 -6.21
N GLY A 170 14.02 17.90 -6.11
CA GLY A 170 14.70 18.85 -5.23
C GLY A 170 14.50 18.53 -3.75
N LEU A 171 13.29 18.15 -3.35
CA LEU A 171 12.97 17.73 -1.98
C LEU A 171 13.70 16.42 -1.61
N LEU A 172 13.79 15.47 -2.52
CA LEU A 172 14.54 14.23 -2.35
C LEU A 172 16.05 14.49 -2.29
N ALA A 173 16.59 15.40 -3.10
CA ALA A 173 17.99 15.78 -3.05
C ALA A 173 18.35 16.42 -1.71
N PHE A 174 17.54 17.36 -1.23
CA PHE A 174 17.71 17.98 0.09
C PHE A 174 17.53 16.96 1.23
N GLY A 175 16.48 16.14 1.15
CA GLY A 175 16.23 15.05 2.09
C GLY A 175 17.36 14.02 2.11
N GLY A 176 18.02 13.78 0.98
CA GLY A 176 19.20 12.92 0.87
C GLY A 176 20.40 13.44 1.67
N VAL A 177 20.68 14.76 1.60
CA VAL A 177 21.72 15.37 2.44
C VAL A 177 21.37 15.25 3.93
N GLY A 178 20.11 15.49 4.30
CA GLY A 178 19.63 15.25 5.67
C GLY A 178 19.76 13.79 6.09
N GLY A 179 19.46 12.85 5.19
CA GLY A 179 19.62 11.41 5.40
C GLY A 179 21.07 11.00 5.63
N ILE A 180 22.03 11.62 4.94
CA ILE A 180 23.46 11.42 5.19
C ILE A 180 23.82 11.89 6.61
N ALA A 181 23.36 13.07 7.02
CA ALA A 181 23.64 13.58 8.37
C ALA A 181 23.08 12.65 9.46
N ILE A 182 21.84 12.15 9.29
CA ILE A 182 21.24 11.17 10.20
C ILE A 182 22.02 9.85 10.18
N GLY A 183 22.44 9.38 9.00
CA GLY A 183 23.22 8.14 8.85
C GLY A 183 24.59 8.21 9.54
N LEU A 184 25.29 9.35 9.41
CA LEU A 184 26.53 9.61 10.13
C LEU A 184 26.32 9.66 11.64
N ALA A 185 25.22 10.28 12.11
CA ALA A 185 24.87 10.29 13.52
C ALA A 185 24.53 8.88 14.06
N ALA A 186 24.02 7.98 13.22
CA ALA A 186 23.69 6.60 13.57
C ALA A 186 24.85 5.61 13.32
N GLN A 187 26.02 6.07 12.86
CA GLN A 187 27.13 5.21 12.43
C GLN A 187 27.59 4.25 13.53
N ASP A 188 27.79 4.74 14.75
CA ASP A 188 28.27 3.91 15.87
C ASP A 188 27.24 2.85 16.28
N LEU A 189 25.94 3.20 16.25
CA LEU A 189 24.85 2.25 16.54
C LEU A 189 24.83 1.13 15.51
N LEU A 190 24.96 1.46 14.23
CA LEU A 190 25.00 0.47 13.14
C LEU A 190 26.26 -0.40 13.24
N ALA A 191 27.43 0.17 13.55
CA ALA A 191 28.66 -0.58 13.73
C ALA A 191 28.54 -1.63 14.84
N ASN A 192 27.97 -1.23 15.99
CA ASN A 192 27.72 -2.15 17.12
C ASN A 192 26.69 -3.24 16.75
N PHE A 193 25.62 -2.89 16.03
CA PHE A 193 24.63 -3.85 15.58
C PHE A 193 25.23 -4.91 14.65
N PHE A 194 26.00 -4.48 13.64
CA PHE A 194 26.66 -5.42 12.73
C PHE A 194 27.73 -6.25 13.43
N GLY A 195 28.50 -5.68 14.36
CA GLY A 195 29.45 -6.42 15.19
C GLY A 195 28.77 -7.56 15.97
N GLY A 196 27.63 -7.28 16.60
CA GLY A 196 26.82 -8.29 17.27
C GLY A 196 26.26 -9.35 16.32
N LEU A 197 25.78 -8.95 15.14
CA LEU A 197 25.25 -9.87 14.13
C LEU A 197 26.32 -10.83 13.60
N PHE A 198 27.54 -10.35 13.37
CA PHE A 198 28.68 -11.19 12.97
C PHE A 198 29.05 -12.17 14.09
N ILE A 199 29.13 -11.71 15.34
CA ILE A 199 29.39 -12.60 16.49
C ILE A 199 28.31 -13.70 16.56
N TYR A 200 27.04 -13.37 16.36
CA TYR A 200 25.96 -14.35 16.41
C TYR A 200 25.98 -15.35 15.24
N THR A 201 26.31 -14.87 14.03
CA THR A 201 26.26 -15.67 12.80
C THR A 201 27.51 -16.54 12.66
N ASP A 202 28.69 -15.95 12.83
CA ASP A 202 29.97 -16.65 12.67
C ASP A 202 30.36 -17.43 13.92
N ARG A 203 29.72 -17.14 15.07
CA ARG A 203 29.96 -17.77 16.38
C ARG A 203 31.45 -18.01 16.66
N PRO A 204 32.31 -16.98 16.58
CA PRO A 204 33.76 -17.12 16.76
C PRO A 204 34.14 -17.61 18.16
N PHE A 205 33.23 -17.47 19.13
CA PHE A 205 33.36 -17.98 20.50
C PHE A 205 31.98 -18.44 21.01
N LYS A 206 31.99 -19.34 21.99
CA LYS A 206 30.79 -19.91 22.62
C LYS A 206 30.58 -19.34 24.01
N VAL A 207 29.35 -19.46 24.51
CA VAL A 207 29.00 -19.08 25.89
C VAL A 207 29.83 -19.93 26.85
N GLY A 208 30.65 -19.28 27.67
CA GLY A 208 31.57 -19.92 28.61
C GLY A 208 33.05 -19.85 28.20
N ASP A 209 33.35 -19.41 26.97
CA ASP A 209 34.72 -19.23 26.53
C ASP A 209 35.34 -17.98 27.17
N TRP A 210 36.56 -18.13 27.72
CA TRP A 210 37.38 -17.00 28.13
C TRP A 210 38.01 -16.38 26.89
N ILE A 211 37.59 -15.17 26.56
CA ILE A 211 38.10 -14.39 25.43
C ILE A 211 38.84 -13.15 25.92
N ARG A 212 39.80 -12.67 25.13
CA ARG A 212 40.56 -11.46 25.39
C ARG A 212 40.44 -10.53 24.18
N SER A 213 39.86 -9.35 24.38
CA SER A 213 39.91 -8.27 23.39
C SER A 213 41.30 -7.61 23.44
N SER A 214 41.73 -7.01 22.35
CA SER A 214 43.05 -6.39 22.18
C SER A 214 43.21 -5.02 22.86
N ASP A 215 42.36 -4.71 23.85
CA ASP A 215 42.37 -3.45 24.61
C ASP A 215 42.76 -3.70 26.08
#